data_AF-A0A7C5L419-F1
#
_entry.id   AF-A0A7C5L419-F1
#
_cell.length_a   1.000
_cell.length_b   1.000
_cell.length_c   1.000
_cell.angle_alpha   90.00
_cell.angle_beta   90.00
_cell.angle_gamma   90.00
#
_symmetry.space_group_name_H-M   'P 1'
#
loop_
_entity.id
_entity.type
_entity.pdbx_description
1 polymer ?
#
loop_
_entity_poly.entity_id
_entity_poly.type
_entity_poly.pdbx_seq_one_letter_code
_entity_poly.pdbx_strand_id
1 'polypeptide(L)'
;MKKPLGVGLLVLMISSLWGAGTGLIGSKHDLSTSTTPEPCVFCHTPHHSSGSITPLWNRKISDMTVFQMYSSPTIDGTIDPVPNPPSLACLSCHDGVAAEGDASAVNANDTHSLINAPGSGGIPDTTSYPNCTKCHPGGGQFPARWWRIGPDLRDDHPVSVTYPTPSQDPDFNTPPDPVRGWADLRLYNGKVECPTCHDPHNGQPLFLRRQNTGSSLCLTCHRK
;
A
#
# COMPACT_ATOMS: atom_id res chain seq x y z
N MET A 1 44.75 -58.03 -1.45
CA MET A 1 44.09 -56.83 -2.03
C MET A 1 42.78 -56.57 -1.29
N LYS A 2 42.73 -55.60 -0.38
CA LYS A 2 41.48 -55.07 0.21
C LYS A 2 41.68 -53.56 0.37
N LYS A 3 40.95 -52.76 -0.42
CA LYS A 3 40.97 -51.29 -0.35
C LYS A 3 39.97 -50.84 0.73
N PRO A 4 40.30 -49.86 1.60
CA PRO A 4 39.34 -49.34 2.56
C PRO A 4 38.34 -48.41 1.85
N LEU A 5 37.07 -48.56 2.21
CA LEU A 5 35.95 -47.74 1.75
C LEU A 5 36.00 -46.39 2.48
N GLY A 6 36.14 -45.28 1.74
CA GLY A 6 36.04 -43.93 2.28
C GLY A 6 34.57 -43.55 2.50
N VAL A 7 34.22 -43.21 3.74
CA VAL A 7 32.91 -42.65 4.10
C VAL A 7 32.90 -41.18 3.70
N GLY A 8 32.19 -40.84 2.62
CA GLY A 8 31.95 -39.46 2.22
C GLY A 8 30.90 -38.82 3.13
N LEU A 9 31.30 -37.80 3.89
CA LEU A 9 30.40 -36.97 4.68
C LEU A 9 29.55 -36.11 3.74
N LEU A 10 28.29 -36.48 3.55
CA LEU A 10 27.32 -35.70 2.79
C LEU A 10 26.91 -34.48 3.64
N VAL A 11 27.52 -33.32 3.38
CA VAL A 11 27.10 -32.05 3.95
C VAL A 11 25.77 -31.66 3.30
N LEU A 12 24.67 -31.91 4.00
CA LEU A 12 23.37 -31.33 3.65
C LEU A 12 23.46 -29.83 3.88
N MET A 13 23.64 -29.08 2.78
CA MET A 13 23.37 -27.65 2.75
C MET A 13 21.89 -27.45 3.05
N ILE A 14 21.55 -27.12 4.29
CA ILE A 14 20.24 -26.60 4.64
C ILE A 14 20.16 -25.21 4.02
N SER A 15 19.69 -25.15 2.78
CA SER A 15 19.25 -23.91 2.17
C SER A 15 18.13 -23.38 3.06
N SER A 16 18.43 -22.32 3.81
CA SER A 16 17.43 -21.53 4.51
C SER A 16 16.40 -21.05 3.50
N LEU A 17 15.24 -21.72 3.50
CA LEU A 17 14.02 -21.29 2.85
C LEU A 17 13.58 -20.00 3.54
N TRP A 18 14.16 -18.88 3.13
CA TRP A 18 13.51 -17.59 3.30
C TRP A 18 12.28 -17.65 2.40
N GLY A 19 11.11 -17.87 3.00
CA GLY A 19 9.85 -17.83 2.28
C GLY A 19 9.80 -16.52 1.51
N ALA A 20 9.84 -16.60 0.18
CA ALA A 20 9.31 -15.54 -0.65
C ALA A 20 7.90 -15.29 -0.12
N GLY A 21 7.62 -14.09 0.41
CA GLY A 21 6.30 -13.73 0.90
C GLY A 21 5.27 -14.15 -0.15
N THR A 22 4.16 -14.74 0.27
CA THR A 22 3.17 -15.45 -0.57
C THR A 22 2.42 -14.57 -1.59
N GLY A 23 2.98 -13.40 -1.92
CA GLY A 23 2.37 -12.37 -2.73
C GLY A 23 1.16 -11.75 -2.05
N LEU A 24 0.26 -11.21 -2.88
CA LEU A 24 -1.04 -10.70 -2.44
C LEU A 24 -1.92 -11.80 -1.82
N ILE A 25 -1.85 -13.04 -2.34
CA ILE A 25 -2.68 -14.17 -1.92
C ILE A 25 -2.38 -14.56 -0.45
N GLY A 26 -3.45 -14.74 0.33
CA GLY A 26 -3.41 -15.03 1.75
C GLY A 26 -3.11 -13.83 2.64
N SER A 27 -2.69 -12.69 2.07
CA SER A 27 -2.38 -11.47 2.83
C SER A 27 -3.65 -10.77 3.37
N LYS A 28 -3.46 -9.63 4.04
CA LYS A 28 -4.56 -8.74 4.43
C LYS A 28 -5.21 -8.01 3.24
N HIS A 29 -4.50 -7.84 2.13
CA HIS A 29 -5.05 -7.27 0.89
C HIS A 29 -5.58 -8.35 -0.07
N ASP A 30 -5.56 -9.62 0.32
CA ASP A 30 -6.32 -10.67 -0.38
C ASP A 30 -7.81 -10.53 -0.08
N LEU A 31 -8.48 -9.73 -0.90
CA LEU A 31 -9.91 -9.47 -0.77
C LEU A 31 -10.77 -10.47 -1.56
N SER A 32 -10.15 -11.50 -2.16
CA SER A 32 -10.86 -12.51 -2.94
C SER A 32 -11.86 -13.31 -2.10
N THR A 33 -12.93 -13.73 -2.76
CA THR A 33 -14.00 -14.56 -2.21
C THR A 33 -14.31 -15.70 -3.18
N SER A 34 -15.18 -16.65 -2.79
CA SER A 34 -15.60 -17.72 -3.71
C SER A 34 -16.40 -17.20 -4.90
N THR A 35 -17.04 -16.04 -4.79
CA THR A 35 -17.81 -15.41 -5.87
C THR A 35 -17.00 -14.43 -6.70
N THR A 36 -15.91 -13.87 -6.14
CA THR A 36 -14.97 -12.99 -6.82
C THR A 36 -13.54 -13.46 -6.53
N PRO A 37 -13.07 -14.50 -7.25
CA PRO A 37 -11.79 -15.15 -6.94
C PRO A 37 -10.56 -14.35 -7.40
N GLU A 38 -10.71 -13.38 -8.31
CA GLU A 38 -9.60 -12.58 -8.81
C GLU A 38 -9.18 -11.51 -7.77
N PRO A 39 -8.02 -11.62 -7.10
CA PRO A 39 -7.66 -10.71 -6.02
C PRO A 39 -7.29 -9.30 -6.52
N CYS A 40 -6.81 -9.19 -7.76
CA CYS A 40 -6.33 -7.92 -8.32
C CYS A 40 -7.47 -6.96 -8.67
N VAL A 41 -8.69 -7.46 -8.90
CA VAL A 41 -9.82 -6.66 -9.38
C VAL A 41 -10.29 -5.64 -8.35
N PHE A 42 -10.01 -5.87 -7.07
CA PHE A 42 -10.33 -4.94 -6.00
C PHE A 42 -9.46 -3.67 -6.00
N CYS A 43 -8.36 -3.70 -6.75
CA CYS A 43 -7.43 -2.57 -6.90
C CYS A 43 -7.38 -2.09 -8.35
N HIS A 44 -7.30 -3.01 -9.32
CA HIS A 44 -7.01 -2.73 -10.71
C HIS A 44 -8.11 -3.18 -11.66
N THR A 45 -8.26 -2.48 -12.77
CA THR A 45 -9.16 -2.84 -13.86
C THR A 45 -8.45 -2.64 -15.21
N PRO A 46 -8.65 -3.51 -16.21
CA PRO A 46 -8.03 -3.33 -17.53
C PRO A 46 -8.62 -2.14 -18.32
N HIS A 47 -9.82 -1.66 -17.97
CA HIS A 47 -10.49 -0.52 -18.59
C HIS A 47 -11.49 0.13 -17.64
N HIS A 48 -11.99 1.32 -17.97
CA HIS A 48 -13.01 2.01 -17.18
C HIS A 48 -12.59 2.24 -15.72
N SER A 49 -11.38 2.75 -15.53
CA SER A 49 -10.82 3.11 -14.23
C SER A 49 -11.25 4.49 -13.75
N SER A 50 -10.87 4.85 -12.52
CA SER A 50 -10.99 6.22 -11.99
C SER A 50 -10.13 7.26 -12.73
N GLY A 51 -9.24 6.87 -13.64
CA GLY A 51 -8.52 7.75 -14.57
C GLY A 51 -7.36 8.56 -13.98
N SER A 52 -7.36 8.79 -12.66
CA SER A 52 -6.34 9.61 -11.98
C SER A 52 -5.17 8.82 -11.41
N ILE A 53 -5.21 7.48 -11.42
CA ILE A 53 -4.20 6.59 -10.83
C ILE A 53 -3.73 5.57 -11.86
N THR A 54 -2.42 5.35 -11.90
CA THR A 54 -1.78 4.34 -12.77
C THR A 54 -1.02 3.28 -11.95
N PRO A 55 -1.08 1.99 -12.32
CA PRO A 55 -1.93 1.39 -13.35
C PRO A 55 -3.43 1.57 -13.06
N LEU A 56 -4.25 1.40 -14.09
CA LEU A 56 -5.70 1.64 -14.07
C LEU A 56 -6.37 1.12 -12.79
N TRP A 57 -6.95 2.03 -12.01
CA TRP A 57 -7.47 1.77 -10.67
C TRP A 57 -8.99 1.56 -10.66
N ASN A 58 -9.45 0.50 -9.98
CA ASN A 58 -10.82 0.03 -10.03
C ASN A 58 -11.70 0.50 -8.87
N ARG A 59 -11.27 1.53 -8.15
CA ARG A 59 -12.06 2.13 -7.07
C ARG A 59 -12.33 3.59 -7.34
N LYS A 60 -13.46 4.05 -6.82
CA LYS A 60 -13.73 5.48 -6.72
C LYS A 60 -12.67 6.12 -5.82
N ILE A 61 -12.22 7.30 -6.22
CA ILE A 61 -11.29 8.10 -5.45
C ILE A 61 -12.10 9.17 -4.73
N SER A 62 -11.88 9.33 -3.43
CA SER A 62 -12.48 10.40 -2.66
C SER A 62 -12.14 11.76 -3.24
N ASP A 63 -13.02 12.73 -3.00
CA ASP A 63 -12.71 14.13 -3.28
C ASP A 63 -11.44 14.52 -2.51
N MET A 64 -10.40 14.91 -3.23
CA MET A 64 -9.09 15.23 -2.66
C MET A 64 -9.13 16.40 -1.68
N THR A 65 -10.16 17.25 -1.75
CA THR A 65 -10.32 18.43 -0.88
C THR A 65 -10.68 18.09 0.56
N VAL A 66 -11.09 16.84 0.84
CA VAL A 66 -11.40 16.40 2.21
C VAL A 66 -10.13 16.15 3.04
N PHE A 67 -8.98 15.95 2.39
CA PHE A 67 -7.74 15.62 3.09
C PHE A 67 -7.08 16.86 3.70
N GLN A 68 -6.74 16.77 4.98
CA GLN A 68 -5.97 17.78 5.69
C GLN A 68 -4.50 17.39 5.62
N MET A 69 -3.75 18.09 4.77
CA MET A 69 -2.32 17.90 4.63
C MET A 69 -1.54 18.50 5.82
N TYR A 70 -0.31 18.04 5.97
CA TYR A 70 0.63 18.46 7.01
C TYR A 70 0.89 19.98 6.97
N SER A 71 1.15 20.54 8.15
CA SER A 71 1.78 21.83 8.31
C SER A 71 2.80 21.69 9.42
N SER A 72 4.09 21.74 9.06
CA SER A 72 5.17 21.60 10.04
C SER A 72 6.35 22.49 9.67
N PRO A 73 6.91 23.25 10.63
CA PRO A 73 8.13 24.02 10.42
C PRO A 73 9.39 23.14 10.30
N THR A 74 9.27 21.83 10.53
CA THR A 74 10.40 20.87 10.46
C THR A 74 10.33 19.99 9.21
N ILE A 75 9.47 20.33 8.23
CA ILE A 75 9.43 19.66 6.93
C ILE A 75 10.03 20.64 5.92
N ASP A 76 11.27 20.36 5.49
CA ASP A 76 11.97 21.18 4.49
C ASP A 76 11.58 20.85 3.04
N GLY A 77 10.96 19.68 2.84
CA GLY A 77 10.39 19.26 1.57
C GLY A 77 9.12 20.04 1.22
N THR A 78 8.91 20.36 -0.06
CA THR A 78 7.64 20.94 -0.50
C THR A 78 6.50 19.93 -0.33
N ILE A 79 5.50 20.31 0.45
CA ILE A 79 4.27 19.54 0.67
C ILE A 79 3.26 19.91 -0.41
N ASP A 80 2.72 18.91 -1.12
CA ASP A 80 1.64 19.15 -2.08
C ASP A 80 0.31 19.45 -1.34
N PRO A 81 -0.58 20.27 -1.91
CA PRO A 81 -1.79 20.72 -1.21
C PRO A 81 -2.84 19.61 -1.00
N VAL A 82 -2.68 18.48 -1.69
CA VAL A 82 -3.55 17.29 -1.62
C VAL A 82 -2.73 16.03 -1.90
N PRO A 83 -3.20 14.83 -1.50
CA PRO A 83 -2.47 13.59 -1.77
C PRO A 83 -2.31 13.31 -3.26
N ASN A 84 -1.14 12.86 -3.67
CA ASN A 84 -0.83 12.48 -5.04
C ASN A 84 -1.41 11.10 -5.41
N PRO A 85 -1.54 10.79 -6.71
CA PRO A 85 -2.08 9.52 -7.19
C PRO A 85 -1.54 8.24 -6.53
N PRO A 86 -0.23 8.09 -6.24
CA PRO A 86 0.28 6.87 -5.60
C PRO A 86 -0.26 6.66 -4.18
N SER A 87 -0.42 7.73 -3.40
CA SER A 87 -0.98 7.67 -2.05
C SER A 87 -2.51 7.60 -2.07
N LEU A 88 -3.16 8.27 -3.03
CA LEU A 88 -4.61 8.17 -3.25
C LEU A 88 -5.08 6.75 -3.56
N ALA A 89 -4.22 5.92 -4.16
CA ALA A 89 -4.54 4.52 -4.39
C ALA A 89 -4.83 3.80 -3.07
N CYS A 90 -3.95 3.99 -2.07
CA CYS A 90 -4.13 3.46 -0.74
C CYS A 90 -5.30 4.12 0.00
N LEU A 91 -5.38 5.45 -0.08
CA LEU A 91 -6.40 6.23 0.61
C LEU A 91 -7.81 5.94 0.07
N SER A 92 -7.99 5.50 -1.19
CA SER A 92 -9.31 5.05 -1.69
C SER A 92 -9.96 3.90 -0.91
N CYS A 93 -9.19 3.24 -0.03
CA CYS A 93 -9.70 2.30 0.98
C CYS A 93 -9.51 2.82 2.42
N HIS A 94 -8.37 3.47 2.69
CA HIS A 94 -7.92 3.81 4.04
C HIS A 94 -8.28 5.23 4.50
N ASP A 95 -8.85 6.06 3.62
CA ASP A 95 -9.23 7.45 3.91
C ASP A 95 -10.32 7.57 4.96
N GLY A 96 -11.09 6.51 5.24
CA GLY A 96 -12.23 6.58 6.14
C GLY A 96 -13.23 7.68 5.79
N VAL A 97 -13.34 8.04 4.49
CA VAL A 97 -14.30 8.99 3.89
C VAL A 97 -15.11 8.30 2.80
N ALA A 98 -14.45 7.54 1.90
CA ALA A 98 -15.12 6.75 0.86
C ALA A 98 -16.03 5.65 1.42
N ALA A 99 -16.03 5.46 2.73
CA ALA A 99 -16.80 4.41 3.37
C ALA A 99 -17.40 4.81 4.74
N GLU A 100 -17.23 6.06 5.20
CA GLU A 100 -17.82 6.54 6.45
C GLU A 100 -18.61 7.83 6.21
N GLY A 101 -19.91 7.65 6.00
CA GLY A 101 -20.99 8.55 6.44
C GLY A 101 -22.11 7.62 6.87
N ASP A 102 -22.67 7.69 8.08
CA ASP A 102 -23.55 8.77 8.53
C ASP A 102 -24.36 9.39 7.37
N ALA A 103 -25.64 9.65 7.61
CA ALA A 103 -26.80 9.62 6.71
C ALA A 103 -26.79 10.49 5.42
N SER A 104 -25.66 11.10 5.07
CA SER A 104 -25.40 11.92 3.89
C SER A 104 -24.24 11.43 3.01
N ALA A 105 -23.71 10.21 3.23
CA ALA A 105 -23.00 9.51 2.16
C ALA A 105 -23.87 9.60 0.90
N VAL A 106 -23.28 9.97 -0.25
CA VAL A 106 -24.04 10.20 -1.49
C VAL A 106 -24.79 8.94 -1.95
N ASN A 107 -24.65 7.83 -1.24
CA ASN A 107 -25.67 6.81 -1.03
C ASN A 107 -25.37 5.97 0.23
N ALA A 108 -26.39 5.35 0.83
CA ALA A 108 -26.24 4.27 1.81
C ALA A 108 -25.70 2.95 1.20
N ASN A 109 -25.12 3.04 -0.01
CA ASN A 109 -24.73 1.92 -0.87
C ASN A 109 -23.22 1.90 -1.19
N ASP A 110 -22.37 2.73 -0.58
CA ASP A 110 -20.92 2.62 -0.79
C ASP A 110 -20.34 1.45 0.03
N THR A 111 -20.67 0.26 -0.44
CA THR A 111 -20.34 -1.06 0.13
C THR A 111 -18.98 -1.59 -0.33
N HIS A 112 -18.00 -0.71 -0.57
CA HIS A 112 -16.74 -1.05 -1.24
C HIS A 112 -16.91 -1.30 -2.76
N SER A 113 -17.79 -0.54 -3.42
CA SER A 113 -18.12 -0.74 -4.84
C SER A 113 -16.90 -0.57 -5.76
N LEU A 114 -16.70 -1.54 -6.66
CA LEU A 114 -15.74 -1.41 -7.75
C LEU A 114 -16.34 -0.57 -8.88
N ILE A 115 -15.50 0.10 -9.66
CA ILE A 115 -15.98 0.85 -10.83
C ILE A 115 -16.40 -0.14 -11.93
N ASN A 116 -15.62 -1.18 -12.13
CA ASN A 116 -15.80 -2.19 -13.16
C ASN A 116 -15.75 -3.59 -12.54
N ALA A 117 -16.73 -4.42 -12.87
CA ALA A 117 -16.76 -5.79 -12.36
C ALA A 117 -15.70 -6.66 -13.06
N PRO A 118 -15.23 -7.76 -12.44
CA PRO A 118 -14.52 -8.81 -13.15
C PRO A 118 -15.40 -9.36 -14.28
N GLY A 119 -14.82 -9.52 -15.47
CA GLY A 119 -15.51 -10.13 -16.61
C GLY A 119 -16.61 -9.24 -17.23
N SER A 120 -17.79 -9.81 -17.49
CA SER A 120 -18.90 -9.14 -18.20
C SER A 120 -19.86 -8.38 -17.29
N GLY A 121 -19.55 -8.23 -16.00
CA GLY A 121 -20.37 -7.41 -15.10
C GLY A 121 -20.27 -5.95 -15.51
N GLY A 122 -21.42 -5.29 -15.68
CA GLY A 122 -21.50 -3.92 -16.19
C GLY A 122 -20.86 -2.87 -15.27
N ILE A 123 -21.05 -1.60 -15.64
CA ILE A 123 -20.56 -0.43 -14.88
C ILE A 123 -21.77 0.37 -14.39
N PRO A 124 -21.86 0.69 -13.08
CA PRO A 124 -20.93 0.31 -12.01
C PRO A 124 -21.04 -1.17 -11.62
N ASP A 125 -19.99 -1.74 -11.00
CA ASP A 125 -20.04 -3.09 -10.44
C ASP A 125 -21.01 -3.14 -9.25
N THR A 126 -21.97 -4.05 -9.30
CA THR A 126 -22.94 -4.32 -8.23
C THR A 126 -22.90 -5.76 -7.75
N THR A 127 -21.91 -6.54 -8.21
CA THR A 127 -21.88 -8.00 -8.10
C THR A 127 -20.66 -8.53 -7.36
N SER A 128 -19.55 -7.78 -7.33
CA SER A 128 -18.36 -8.20 -6.58
C SER A 128 -18.45 -7.80 -5.12
N TYR A 129 -18.09 -8.75 -4.26
CA TYR A 129 -18.06 -8.55 -2.81
C TYR A 129 -16.66 -8.89 -2.27
N PRO A 130 -15.99 -7.96 -1.57
CA PRO A 130 -14.69 -8.22 -0.97
C PRO A 130 -14.84 -9.11 0.26
N ASN A 131 -13.74 -9.74 0.66
CA ASN A 131 -13.66 -10.44 1.93
C ASN A 131 -13.68 -9.45 3.11
N CYS A 132 -14.87 -9.21 3.67
CA CYS A 132 -15.08 -8.23 4.75
C CYS A 132 -14.17 -8.46 5.97
N THR A 133 -13.88 -9.72 6.33
CA THR A 133 -13.10 -10.06 7.54
C THR A 133 -11.65 -9.61 7.48
N LYS A 134 -11.14 -9.26 6.29
CA LYS A 134 -9.78 -8.74 6.11
C LYS A 134 -9.63 -7.32 6.66
N CYS A 135 -10.69 -6.52 6.59
CA CYS A 135 -10.74 -5.13 7.05
C CYS A 135 -11.51 -4.96 8.37
N HIS A 136 -12.47 -5.85 8.63
CA HIS A 136 -13.46 -5.79 9.70
C HIS A 136 -13.40 -7.03 10.60
N PRO A 137 -12.50 -7.08 11.59
CA PRO A 137 -12.43 -8.19 12.51
C PRO A 137 -13.59 -8.14 13.51
N GLY A 138 -14.16 -9.31 13.80
CA GLY A 138 -15.29 -9.44 14.72
C GLY A 138 -16.66 -9.50 14.06
N GLY A 139 -16.77 -9.38 12.73
CA GLY A 139 -17.94 -9.82 11.95
C GLY A 139 -19.28 -9.12 12.23
N GLY A 140 -19.28 -7.99 12.95
CA GLY A 140 -20.48 -7.17 13.13
C GLY A 140 -20.85 -6.38 11.87
N GLN A 141 -22.03 -5.76 11.88
CA GLN A 141 -22.50 -4.84 10.82
C GLN A 141 -21.84 -3.44 10.91
N PHE A 142 -21.18 -3.15 12.05
CA PHE A 142 -20.41 -1.93 12.33
C PHE A 142 -19.16 -2.19 13.21
N PRO A 143 -18.24 -3.10 12.84
CA PRO A 143 -17.06 -3.36 13.65
C PRO A 143 -16.02 -2.27 13.38
N ALA A 144 -15.24 -1.93 14.41
CA ALA A 144 -14.11 -1.03 14.29
C ALA A 144 -13.23 -1.45 13.11
N ARG A 145 -13.00 -0.52 12.17
CA ARG A 145 -12.08 -0.75 11.06
C ARG A 145 -10.69 -0.93 11.59
N TRP A 146 -10.04 -1.97 11.12
CA TRP A 146 -8.60 -2.06 11.30
C TRP A 146 -7.92 -1.11 10.31
N TRP A 147 -7.04 -0.24 10.83
CA TRP A 147 -6.09 0.57 10.08
C TRP A 147 -6.78 1.59 9.16
N ARG A 148 -7.70 2.37 9.75
CA ARG A 148 -8.25 3.60 9.17
C ARG A 148 -7.23 4.72 9.36
N ILE A 149 -6.74 5.29 8.27
CA ILE A 149 -5.88 6.47 8.30
C ILE A 149 -6.77 7.69 8.55
N GLY A 150 -7.76 7.89 7.67
CA GLY A 150 -8.65 9.05 7.78
C GLY A 150 -8.30 10.13 6.76
N PRO A 151 -9.13 11.19 6.69
CA PRO A 151 -8.83 12.35 5.88
C PRO A 151 -7.86 13.32 6.56
N ASP A 152 -7.70 13.24 7.88
CA ASP A 152 -6.69 14.03 8.59
C ASP A 152 -5.36 13.29 8.51
N LEU A 153 -4.42 13.81 7.73
CA LEU A 153 -3.09 13.20 7.58
C LEU A 153 -2.07 13.83 8.52
N ARG A 154 -2.43 14.84 9.31
CA ARG A 154 -1.45 15.65 10.06
C ARG A 154 -0.73 14.89 11.17
N ASP A 155 -1.25 13.74 11.59
CA ASP A 155 -0.64 12.83 12.57
C ASP A 155 0.08 11.62 11.94
N ASP A 156 0.08 11.51 10.61
CA ASP A 156 0.75 10.45 9.86
C ASP A 156 2.19 10.83 9.44
N HIS A 157 2.93 9.83 8.99
CA HIS A 157 4.19 10.08 8.29
C HIS A 157 3.92 10.83 6.97
N PRO A 158 4.65 11.92 6.67
CA PRO A 158 4.42 12.71 5.48
C PRO A 158 4.47 11.93 4.16
N VAL A 159 3.41 12.06 3.36
CA VAL A 159 3.33 11.61 1.95
C VAL A 159 2.96 12.78 1.04
N SER A 160 3.22 12.64 -0.25
CA SER A 160 3.06 13.74 -1.23
C SER A 160 3.94 14.95 -0.87
N VAL A 161 5.12 14.65 -0.31
CA VAL A 161 6.15 15.62 0.04
C VAL A 161 7.40 15.33 -0.79
N THR A 162 7.97 16.38 -1.38
CA THR A 162 9.24 16.29 -2.10
C THR A 162 10.35 15.86 -1.15
N TYR A 163 11.10 14.83 -1.53
CA TYR A 163 12.24 14.37 -0.75
C TYR A 163 13.34 15.46 -0.76
N PRO A 164 13.79 15.94 0.41
CA PRO A 164 14.75 17.04 0.47
C PRO A 164 16.14 16.60 0.00
N THR A 165 16.85 17.53 -0.61
CA THR A 165 18.28 17.36 -0.88
C THR A 165 19.09 17.61 0.39
N PRO A 166 20.32 17.06 0.53
CA PRO A 166 21.17 17.36 1.67
C PRO A 166 21.52 18.85 1.85
N SER A 167 21.40 19.65 0.79
CA SER A 167 21.55 21.11 0.86
C SER A 167 20.34 21.82 1.43
N GLN A 168 19.14 21.21 1.33
CA GLN A 168 17.92 21.71 1.96
C GLN A 168 17.85 21.22 3.41
N ASP A 169 18.15 19.95 3.63
CA ASP A 169 18.17 19.34 4.96
C ASP A 169 19.38 18.39 5.08
N PRO A 170 20.43 18.74 5.86
CA PRO A 170 21.63 17.92 6.01
C PRO A 170 21.38 16.58 6.72
N ASP A 171 20.24 16.44 7.40
CA ASP A 171 19.84 15.23 8.12
C ASP A 171 19.22 14.18 7.17
N PHE A 172 19.16 14.43 5.87
CA PHE A 172 18.72 13.46 4.87
C PHE A 172 19.87 12.85 4.06
N ASN A 173 19.78 11.53 3.87
CA ASN A 173 20.64 10.78 2.96
C ASN A 173 20.29 11.08 1.50
N THR A 174 21.29 11.10 0.64
CA THR A 174 21.07 11.28 -0.80
C THR A 174 20.62 9.96 -1.43
N PRO A 175 19.47 9.90 -2.12
CA PRO A 175 19.09 8.72 -2.87
C PRO A 175 20.01 8.53 -4.08
N PRO A 176 20.27 7.27 -4.50
CA PRO A 176 21.03 7.00 -5.73
C PRO A 176 20.38 7.60 -6.99
N ASP A 177 19.05 7.68 -7.02
CA ASP A 177 18.27 8.35 -8.07
C ASP A 177 17.33 9.38 -7.40
N PRO A 178 17.42 10.67 -7.73
CA PRO A 178 16.61 11.71 -7.10
C PRO A 178 15.11 11.61 -7.45
N VAL A 179 14.75 10.87 -8.50
CA VAL A 179 13.36 10.69 -8.94
C VAL A 179 12.80 9.37 -8.43
N ARG A 180 13.61 8.29 -8.46
CA ARG A 180 13.16 6.93 -8.16
C ARG A 180 13.57 6.42 -6.77
N GLY A 181 14.47 7.10 -6.07
CA GLY A 181 14.94 6.69 -4.76
C GLY A 181 15.98 5.55 -4.80
N TRP A 182 15.82 4.61 -3.88
CA TRP A 182 16.65 3.40 -3.76
C TRP A 182 16.02 2.23 -4.52
N ALA A 183 16.79 1.14 -4.65
CA ALA A 183 16.31 -0.08 -5.31
C ALA A 183 15.04 -0.66 -4.65
N ASP A 184 14.98 -0.61 -3.32
CA ASP A 184 13.93 -1.21 -2.50
C ASP A 184 13.06 -0.20 -1.74
N LEU A 185 13.43 1.09 -1.67
CA LEU A 185 12.57 2.18 -1.18
C LEU A 185 12.43 3.25 -2.26
N ARG A 186 11.26 3.25 -2.91
CA ARG A 186 11.03 4.00 -4.14
C ARG A 186 10.47 5.38 -3.85
N LEU A 187 11.06 6.40 -4.45
CA LEU A 187 10.40 7.70 -4.59
C LEU A 187 9.52 7.69 -5.84
N TYR A 188 8.44 8.48 -5.79
CA TYR A 188 7.51 8.64 -6.90
C TYR A 188 7.64 10.06 -7.42
N ASN A 189 8.35 10.22 -8.53
CA ASN A 189 8.68 11.54 -9.08
C ASN A 189 9.42 12.43 -8.05
N GLY A 190 10.35 11.85 -7.29
CA GLY A 190 11.12 12.53 -6.26
C GLY A 190 10.35 12.83 -4.97
N LYS A 191 9.14 12.27 -4.81
CA LYS A 191 8.32 12.45 -3.61
C LYS A 191 8.23 11.17 -2.78
N VAL A 192 8.08 11.35 -1.47
CA VAL A 192 7.73 10.29 -0.54
C VAL A 192 6.22 10.05 -0.66
N GLU A 193 5.82 8.81 -0.88
CA GLU A 193 4.42 8.39 -0.98
C GLU A 193 4.19 7.12 -0.15
N CYS A 194 2.93 6.74 0.11
CA CYS A 194 2.63 5.47 0.80
C CYS A 194 3.40 4.28 0.19
N PRO A 195 3.42 4.07 -1.14
CA PRO A 195 4.13 2.95 -1.74
C PRO A 195 5.67 3.12 -1.81
N THR A 196 6.24 4.17 -1.19
CA THR A 196 7.68 4.27 -0.92
C THR A 196 8.11 3.21 0.09
N CYS A 197 7.31 3.03 1.13
CA CYS A 197 7.57 2.06 2.20
C CYS A 197 6.71 0.81 2.05
N HIS A 198 5.51 0.93 1.49
CA HIS A 198 4.57 -0.17 1.35
C HIS A 198 4.54 -0.76 -0.07
N ASP A 199 4.33 -2.06 -0.18
CA ASP A 199 4.09 -2.76 -1.44
C ASP A 199 3.01 -3.82 -1.22
N PRO A 200 1.76 -3.57 -1.63
CA PRO A 200 0.65 -4.50 -1.41
C PRO A 200 0.85 -5.84 -2.13
N HIS A 201 1.81 -5.92 -3.07
CA HIS A 201 2.14 -7.16 -3.78
C HIS A 201 3.17 -8.02 -3.05
N ASN A 202 3.85 -7.48 -2.04
CA ASN A 202 4.78 -8.24 -1.23
C ASN A 202 4.04 -8.83 -0.02
N GLY A 203 4.20 -10.12 0.25
CA GLY A 203 3.53 -10.76 1.38
C GLY A 203 4.16 -10.41 2.74
N GLN A 204 4.88 -9.29 2.86
CA GLN A 204 5.57 -8.92 4.10
C GLN A 204 4.57 -8.38 5.14
N PRO A 205 4.86 -8.52 6.45
CA PRO A 205 4.08 -7.85 7.49
C PRO A 205 4.00 -6.34 7.23
N LEU A 206 2.79 -5.78 7.36
CA LEU A 206 2.48 -4.38 7.03
C LEU A 206 2.83 -3.98 5.59
N PHE A 207 3.06 -4.94 4.70
CA PHE A 207 3.44 -4.73 3.30
C PHE A 207 4.74 -3.94 3.15
N LEU A 208 5.64 -3.98 4.14
CA LEU A 208 6.86 -3.18 4.07
C LEU A 208 7.78 -3.70 2.96
N ARG A 209 8.34 -2.81 2.14
CA ARG A 209 9.35 -3.16 1.13
C ARG A 209 10.62 -3.73 1.73
N ARG A 210 10.90 -3.41 2.99
CA ARG A 210 12.01 -3.92 3.79
C ARG A 210 11.58 -4.00 5.25
N GLN A 211 12.07 -5.01 5.99
CA GLN A 211 11.88 -5.08 7.44
C GLN A 211 12.51 -3.87 8.14
N ASN A 212 11.86 -3.32 9.16
CA ASN A 212 12.37 -2.17 9.93
C ASN A 212 13.26 -2.55 11.13
N THR A 213 13.95 -3.68 11.07
CA THR A 213 14.82 -4.14 12.15
C THR A 213 15.93 -3.11 12.40
N GLY A 214 16.04 -2.62 13.64
CA GLY A 214 17.02 -1.58 13.99
C GLY A 214 16.77 -0.23 13.30
N SER A 215 15.52 0.08 12.94
CA SER A 215 15.15 1.32 12.22
C SER A 215 15.74 1.44 10.80
N SER A 216 16.08 0.31 10.18
CA SER A 216 16.70 0.25 8.84
C SER A 216 15.89 0.93 7.74
N LEU A 217 14.56 1.05 7.86
CA LEU A 217 13.75 1.83 6.92
C LEU A 217 14.03 3.32 7.12
N CYS A 218 13.86 3.80 8.34
CA CYS A 218 14.02 5.21 8.71
C CYS A 218 15.44 5.70 8.37
N LEU A 219 16.45 4.90 8.72
CA LEU A 219 17.86 5.23 8.52
C LEU A 219 18.30 5.14 7.05
N THR A 220 17.45 4.67 6.15
CA THR A 220 17.72 4.81 4.71
C THR A 220 17.62 6.27 4.29
N CYS A 221 16.64 6.99 4.82
CA CYS A 221 16.39 8.39 4.47
C CYS A 221 17.02 9.36 5.48
N HIS A 222 16.93 9.07 6.77
CA HIS A 222 17.35 9.99 7.83
C HIS A 222 18.72 9.63 8.39
N ARG A 223 19.51 10.67 8.65
CA ARG A 223 20.74 10.65 9.45
C ARG A 223 20.39 11.00 10.89
N LYS A 224 21.15 10.44 11.82
CA LYS A 224 21.05 10.72 13.25
C LYS A 224 22.32 11.40 13.72
#